data_AF-A0A349M2H3-F1
#
_entry.id   AF-A0A349M2H3-F1
#
_cell.length_a   1.000
_cell.length_b   1.000
_cell.length_c   1.000
_cell.angle_alpha   90.00
_cell.angle_beta   90.00
_cell.angle_gamma   90.00
#
_symmetry.space_group_name_H-M   'P 1'
#
loop_
_entity.id
_entity.type
_entity.pdbx_description
1 polymer ?
#
loop_
_entity_poly.entity_id
_entity_poly.type
_entity_poly.pdbx_seq_one_letter_code
_entity_poly.pdbx_strand_id
1 'polypeptide(L)'
;MSEQETVDNAPLPRTRQSLGNDLRALGVQAGMTLIMHSSLKSLGWVCGGPVTVLQALMDVVTPAGTIVVPTQTSDYSDPALWQHPPVPESWWQIIYDTMP
;
A
#
# COMPACT_ATOMS: atom_id res chain seq x y z
N MET A 1 7.61 -0.68 13.48
CA MET A 1 6.75 -1.78 13.93
C MET A 1 7.20 -3.07 13.27
N SER A 2 7.77 -3.98 14.05
CA SER A 2 8.01 -5.37 13.67
C SER A 2 6.69 -6.12 13.58
N GLU A 3 6.68 -7.28 12.94
CA GLU A 3 5.48 -8.13 12.90
C GLU A 3 5.07 -8.57 14.31
N GLN A 4 6.04 -8.93 15.17
CA GLN A 4 5.79 -9.28 16.57
C GLN A 4 5.04 -8.16 17.32
N GLU A 5 5.49 -6.91 17.15
CA GLU A 5 4.83 -5.75 17.75
C GLU A 5 3.38 -5.60 17.24
N THR A 6 3.07 -5.95 15.99
CA THR A 6 1.69 -5.90 15.49
C THR A 6 0.80 -6.98 16.10
N VAL A 7 1.35 -8.14 16.44
CA VAL A 7 0.62 -9.22 17.12
C VAL A 7 0.36 -8.85 18.57
N ASP A 8 1.39 -8.40 19.29
CA ASP A 8 1.29 -8.08 20.72
C ASP A 8 0.30 -6.93 20.99
N ASN A 9 0.21 -5.97 20.06
CA ASN A 9 -0.69 -4.82 20.18
C ASN A 9 -2.08 -5.04 19.56
N ALA A 10 -2.31 -6.15 18.85
CA ALA A 10 -3.59 -6.41 18.21
C ALA A 10 -4.55 -7.09 19.19
N PRO A 11 -5.71 -6.50 19.52
CA PRO A 11 -6.71 -7.16 20.37
C PRO A 11 -7.30 -8.39 19.68
N LEU A 12 -7.42 -8.34 18.34
CA LEU A 12 -7.89 -9.41 17.47
C LEU A 12 -7.23 -9.28 16.09
N PRO A 13 -7.12 -10.38 15.33
CA PRO A 13 -6.60 -10.32 13.96
C PRO A 13 -7.55 -9.58 13.03
N ARG A 14 -7.01 -8.78 12.12
CA ARG A 14 -7.77 -8.23 10.99
C ARG A 14 -7.94 -9.29 9.92
N THR A 15 -9.17 -9.54 9.52
CA THR A 15 -9.52 -10.54 8.49
C THR A 15 -10.19 -9.85 7.31
N ARG A 16 -10.34 -10.58 6.20
CA ARG A 16 -11.09 -10.09 5.03
C ARG A 16 -12.49 -9.63 5.41
N GLN A 17 -13.16 -10.38 6.30
CA GLN A 17 -14.50 -10.05 6.78
C GLN A 17 -14.51 -8.81 7.67
N SER A 18 -13.60 -8.72 8.66
CA SER A 18 -13.58 -7.56 9.57
C SER A 18 -13.27 -6.27 8.80
N LEU A 19 -12.29 -6.31 7.89
CA LEU A 19 -11.92 -5.17 7.05
C LEU A 19 -13.06 -4.76 6.11
N GLY A 20 -13.76 -5.73 5.51
CA GLY A 20 -14.94 -5.43 4.67
C GLY A 20 -16.06 -4.76 5.46
N ASN A 21 -16.26 -5.11 6.72
CA ASN A 21 -17.23 -4.46 7.60
C ASN A 21 -16.79 -3.04 7.95
N ASP A 22 -15.52 -2.85 8.33
CA ASP A 22 -14.95 -1.54 8.65
C ASP A 22 -15.05 -0.57 7.45
N LEU A 23 -14.77 -1.05 6.23
CA LEU A 23 -14.90 -0.28 4.99
C LEU A 23 -16.35 0.14 4.70
N ARG A 24 -17.33 -0.76 4.89
CA ARG A 24 -18.75 -0.41 4.75
C ARG A 24 -19.19 0.60 5.80
N ALA A 25 -18.74 0.44 7.04
CA ALA A 25 -19.01 1.37 8.12
C ALA A 25 -18.41 2.76 7.85
N LEU A 26 -17.25 2.81 7.20
CA LEU A 26 -16.62 4.05 6.72
C LEU A 26 -17.40 4.72 5.56
N GLY A 27 -18.31 3.99 4.91
CA GLY A 27 -19.15 4.49 3.82
C GLY A 27 -18.68 4.06 2.43
N VAL A 28 -17.75 3.11 2.31
CA VAL A 28 -17.41 2.50 1.02
C VAL A 28 -18.57 1.65 0.54
N GLN A 29 -19.02 1.86 -0.70
CA GLN A 29 -20.18 1.22 -1.28
C GLN A 29 -19.84 0.55 -2.62
N ALA A 30 -20.72 -0.37 -3.03
CA ALA A 30 -20.64 -1.00 -4.34
C ALA A 30 -20.75 0.06 -5.45
N GLY A 31 -19.95 -0.10 -6.50
CA GLY A 31 -19.95 0.83 -7.65
C GLY A 31 -19.12 2.09 -7.46
N MET A 32 -18.51 2.33 -6.29
CA MET A 32 -17.65 3.50 -6.08
C MET A 32 -16.39 3.45 -6.94
N THR A 33 -15.97 4.62 -7.44
CA THR A 33 -14.60 4.85 -7.94
C THR A 33 -13.80 5.51 -6.83
N LEU A 34 -12.72 4.88 -6.39
CA LEU A 34 -11.86 5.38 -5.32
C LEU A 34 -10.38 5.23 -5.64
N ILE A 35 -9.57 6.09 -5.03
CA ILE A 35 -8.11 5.94 -4.96
C ILE A 35 -7.73 5.49 -3.55
N MET A 36 -6.89 4.46 -3.44
CA MET A 36 -6.49 3.87 -2.17
C MET A 36 -5.03 4.23 -1.86
N HIS A 37 -4.82 4.74 -0.64
CA HIS A 37 -3.51 4.81 0.00
C HIS A 37 -3.61 4.06 1.34
N SER A 38 -2.61 3.24 1.67
CA SER A 38 -2.65 2.44 2.89
C SER A 38 -1.30 2.30 3.55
N SER A 39 -1.33 2.21 4.88
CA SER A 39 -0.21 1.74 5.69
C SER A 39 -0.59 0.42 6.34
N LEU A 40 0.01 -0.69 5.91
CA LEU A 40 -0.27 -2.02 6.48
C LEU A 40 0.03 -2.05 7.99
N LYS A 41 1.08 -1.36 8.41
CA LYS A 41 1.47 -1.27 9.82
C LYS A 41 0.39 -0.59 10.67
N SER A 42 -0.35 0.39 10.14
CA SER A 42 -1.39 1.09 10.92
C SER A 42 -2.67 0.27 11.10
N LEU A 43 -2.86 -0.80 10.32
CA LEU A 43 -4.02 -1.70 10.45
C LEU A 43 -3.86 -2.72 11.60
N GLY A 44 -2.64 -2.88 12.12
CA GLY A 44 -2.29 -3.96 13.04
C GLY A 44 -2.00 -5.27 12.29
N TRP A 45 -2.10 -6.41 12.98
CA TRP A 45 -1.85 -7.71 12.36
C TRP A 45 -3.01 -8.14 11.44
N VAL A 46 -2.71 -8.40 10.17
CA VAL A 46 -3.68 -8.80 9.14
C VAL A 46 -3.45 -10.24 8.74
N CYS A 47 -4.45 -11.09 8.96
CA CYS A 47 -4.44 -12.48 8.49
C CYS A 47 -4.43 -12.50 6.96
N GLY A 48 -3.33 -12.97 6.35
CA GLY A 48 -3.13 -12.95 4.89
C GLY A 48 -2.53 -11.65 4.35
N GLY A 49 -2.14 -10.72 5.23
CA GLY A 49 -1.35 -9.54 4.88
C GLY A 49 -2.01 -8.61 3.84
N PRO A 50 -1.23 -8.04 2.90
CA PRO A 50 -1.74 -7.08 1.92
C PRO A 50 -2.87 -7.63 1.02
N VAL A 51 -2.80 -8.91 0.67
CA VAL A 51 -3.78 -9.56 -0.22
C VAL A 51 -5.17 -9.47 0.39
N THR A 52 -5.28 -9.70 1.70
CA THR A 52 -6.55 -9.62 2.43
C THR A 52 -7.16 -8.22 2.41
N VAL A 53 -6.34 -7.17 2.48
CA VAL A 53 -6.81 -5.78 2.42
C VAL A 53 -7.41 -5.48 1.04
N LEU A 54 -6.69 -5.85 -0.03
CA LEU A 54 -7.16 -5.65 -1.39
C LEU A 54 -8.44 -6.44 -1.67
N GLN A 55 -8.50 -7.71 -1.24
CA GLN A 55 -9.69 -8.54 -1.41
C GLN A 55 -10.90 -8.00 -0.64
N ALA A 56 -10.71 -7.49 0.58
CA ALA A 56 -11.79 -6.87 1.34
C ALA A 56 -12.33 -5.62 0.63
N LEU A 57 -11.45 -4.81 0.03
CA LEU A 57 -11.85 -3.64 -0.75
C LEU A 57 -12.60 -4.03 -2.03
N MET A 58 -12.10 -5.04 -2.76
CA MET A 58 -12.77 -5.60 -3.94
C MET A 58 -14.17 -6.15 -3.62
N ASP A 59 -14.36 -6.79 -2.46
CA ASP A 59 -15.66 -7.31 -2.03
C ASP A 59 -16.68 -6.19 -1.76
N VAL A 60 -16.23 -5.05 -1.24
CA VAL A 60 -17.12 -3.93 -0.90
C VAL A 60 -17.43 -3.09 -2.14
N VAL A 61 -16.42 -2.81 -2.97
CA VAL A 61 -16.57 -1.98 -4.19
C VAL A 61 -17.24 -2.76 -5.31
N THR A 62 -17.05 -4.09 -5.37
CA THR A 62 -17.57 -5.01 -6.39
C THR A 62 -17.04 -4.73 -7.80
N PRO A 63 -17.27 -5.63 -8.79
CA PRO A 63 -16.88 -5.39 -10.18
C PRO A 63 -17.54 -4.18 -10.85
N ALA A 64 -18.61 -3.62 -10.27
CA ALA A 64 -19.27 -2.43 -10.80
C ALA A 64 -18.53 -1.13 -10.46
N GLY A 65 -17.58 -1.15 -9.53
CA GLY A 65 -16.79 0.02 -9.13
C GLY A 65 -15.38 0.01 -9.73
N THR A 66 -14.52 0.89 -9.21
CA THR A 66 -13.12 1.00 -9.67
C THR A 66 -12.22 1.35 -8.49
N ILE A 67 -11.12 0.62 -8.37
CA ILE A 67 -10.08 0.85 -7.37
C ILE A 67 -8.83 1.32 -8.12
N VAL A 68 -8.35 2.50 -7.79
CA VAL A 68 -7.09 3.05 -8.28
C VAL A 68 -6.05 2.98 -7.16
N VAL A 69 -4.84 2.54 -7.49
CA VAL A 69 -3.70 2.57 -6.57
C VAL A 69 -2.54 3.33 -7.22
N PRO A 70 -1.84 4.21 -6.48
CA PRO A 70 -0.63 4.83 -6.99
C PRO A 70 0.50 3.80 -7.04
N THR A 71 1.11 3.63 -8.22
CA THR A 71 2.29 2.76 -8.44
C THR A 71 3.47 3.60 -8.89
N GLN A 72 3.83 4.60 -8.08
CA GLN A 72 4.92 5.53 -8.37
C GLN A 72 6.28 4.80 -8.34
N THR A 73 7.17 5.17 -9.25
CA THR A 73 8.53 4.61 -9.38
C THR A 73 9.56 5.73 -9.34
N SER A 74 9.65 6.45 -8.21
CA SER A 74 10.52 7.61 -8.05
C SER A 74 12.00 7.30 -8.25
N ASP A 75 12.41 6.07 -7.97
CA ASP A 75 13.79 5.62 -8.15
C ASP A 75 14.20 5.58 -9.63
N TYR A 76 13.22 5.58 -10.54
CA TYR A 76 13.43 5.71 -11.98
C TYR A 76 13.39 7.19 -12.42
N SER A 77 14.27 7.99 -11.83
CA SER A 77 14.37 9.42 -12.10
C SER A 77 15.83 9.86 -12.24
N ASP A 78 16.03 11.14 -12.54
CA ASP A 78 17.36 11.73 -12.65
C ASP A 78 18.10 11.68 -11.29
N PRO A 79 19.24 10.96 -11.19
CA PRO A 79 20.01 10.85 -9.95
C PRO A 79 20.61 12.18 -9.48
N ALA A 80 20.76 13.18 -10.35
CA ALA A 80 21.18 14.52 -9.98
C ALA A 80 20.13 15.26 -9.13
N LEU A 81 18.87 14.82 -9.16
CA LEU A 81 17.77 15.39 -8.39
C LEU A 81 17.49 14.61 -7.07
N TRP A 82 18.22 13.52 -6.79
CA TRP A 82 17.98 12.70 -5.60
C TRP A 82 18.47 13.39 -4.33
N GLN A 83 17.64 13.36 -3.28
CA GLN A 83 17.93 14.01 -1.98
C GLN A 83 17.78 13.06 -0.78
N HIS A 84 17.17 11.88 -0.96
CA HIS A 84 16.78 11.00 0.14
C HIS A 84 17.15 9.53 -0.10
N PRO A 85 18.45 9.17 -0.10
CA PRO A 85 19.62 10.05 0.00
C PRO A 85 20.13 10.55 -1.37
N PRO A 86 20.97 11.59 -1.44
CA PRO A 86 21.74 11.88 -2.64
C PRO A 86 22.83 10.83 -2.85
N VAL A 87 23.25 10.65 -4.10
CA VAL A 87 24.41 9.80 -4.49
C VAL A 87 25.55 10.66 -5.05
N PRO A 88 26.83 10.24 -4.94
CA PRO A 88 27.95 10.98 -5.49
C PRO A 88 27.80 11.26 -6.99
N GLU A 89 28.16 12.46 -7.44
CA GLU A 89 28.09 12.87 -8.86
C GLU A 89 28.88 11.93 -9.79
N SER A 90 29.98 11.37 -9.29
CA SER A 90 30.78 10.38 -10.03
C SER A 90 30.03 9.09 -10.36
N TRP A 91 28.88 8.83 -9.72
CA TRP A 91 28.04 7.65 -9.99
C TRP A 91 26.93 7.93 -10.99
N TRP A 92 26.60 9.18 -11.27
CA TRP A 92 25.42 9.53 -12.08
C TRP A 92 25.48 8.92 -13.48
N GLN A 93 26.62 9.02 -14.16
CA GLN A 93 26.76 8.44 -15.50
C GLN A 93 26.59 6.91 -15.50
N ILE A 94 27.17 6.22 -14.50
CA ILE A 94 27.01 4.78 -14.35
C ILE A 94 25.52 4.44 -14.15
N ILE A 95 24.80 5.22 -13.34
CA ILE A 95 23.36 5.03 -13.12
C ILE A 95 22.60 5.26 -14.43
N TYR A 96 22.85 6.33 -15.19
CA TYR A 96 22.21 6.55 -16.49
C TYR A 96 22.42 5.40 -17.48
N ASP A 97 23.64 4.85 -17.51
CA ASP A 97 24.01 3.84 -18.49
C ASP A 97 23.49 2.43 -18.13
N THR A 98 23.25 2.17 -16.84
CA THR A 98 22.94 0.83 -16.32
C THR A 98 21.57 0.68 -15.68
N MET A 99 20.85 1.79 -15.47
CA MET A 99 19.49 1.77 -14.94
C MET A 99 18.58 0.96 -15.86
N PRO A 100 17.83 -0.04 -15.34
CA PRO A 100 17.10 -1.03 -16.15
C PRO A 100 16.03 -0.51 -17.12
#